data_AF-A0A7D5CCT2-F1
#
_entry.id   AF-A0A7D5CCT2-F1
#
_cell.length_a   1.000
_cell.length_b   1.000
_cell.length_c   1.000
_cell.angle_alpha   90.00
_cell.angle_beta   90.00
_cell.angle_gamma   90.00
#
_symmetry.space_group_name_H-M   'P 1'
#
loop_
_entity.id
_entity.type
_entity.pdbx_description
1 polymer ?
#
loop_
_entity_poly.entity_id
_entity_poly.type
_entity_poly.pdbx_seq_one_letter_code
_entity_poly.pdbx_strand_id
1 'polypeptide(L)'
;MGRTNPTYRDALRAIEERWAEFRRALRRRDQPRFDQLFEYAREHADASGLLNHQNPLLPALFSIDLEQEAKLEDHEERLEALERRLNEQSTDEQFPDEEASEPPE
;
A
#
# COMPACT_ATOMS: atom_id res chain seq x y z
N MET A 1 27.17 -11.73 30.85
CA MET A 1 25.75 -11.58 31.21
C MET A 1 25.11 -10.61 30.21
N GLY A 2 24.05 -11.03 29.53
CA GLY A 2 23.17 -10.13 28.74
C GLY A 2 23.63 -9.77 27.33
N ARG A 3 23.67 -10.71 26.39
CA ARG A 3 23.55 -10.39 24.96
C ARG A 3 22.23 -10.94 24.48
N THR A 4 21.15 -10.21 24.77
CA THR A 4 19.87 -10.43 24.10
C THR A 4 20.16 -10.35 22.60
N ASN A 5 19.89 -11.42 21.86
CA ASN A 5 20.10 -11.41 20.42
C ASN A 5 19.25 -10.27 19.84
N PRO A 6 19.82 -9.35 19.02
CA PRO A 6 19.06 -8.24 18.48
C PRO A 6 17.84 -8.77 17.73
N THR A 7 16.67 -8.19 18.00
CA THR A 7 15.43 -8.59 17.35
C THR A 7 15.43 -8.09 15.91
N TYR A 8 14.56 -8.65 15.06
CA TYR A 8 14.35 -8.11 13.71
C TYR A 8 13.97 -6.62 13.75
N ARG A 9 13.21 -6.17 14.77
CA ARG A 9 12.87 -4.76 14.98
C ARG A 9 14.11 -3.90 15.26
N ASP A 10 15.06 -4.40 16.05
CA ASP A 10 16.33 -3.70 16.29
C ASP A 10 17.17 -3.60 15.01
N ALA A 11 17.19 -4.67 14.22
CA ALA A 11 17.87 -4.71 12.94
C ALA A 11 17.25 -3.73 11.92
N LEU A 12 15.91 -3.64 11.89
CA LEU A 12 15.20 -2.71 11.01
C LEU A 12 15.46 -1.25 11.40
N ARG A 13 15.48 -0.93 12.70
CA ARG A 13 15.88 0.40 13.18
C ARG A 13 17.30 0.76 12.75
N ALA A 14 18.24 -0.18 12.86
CA ALA A 14 19.62 0.04 12.43
C ALA A 14 19.74 0.25 10.91
N ILE A 15 18.87 -0.38 10.10
CA ILE A 15 18.76 -0.09 8.67
C ILE A 15 18.23 1.32 8.47
N GLU A 16 17.11 1.69 9.10
CA GLU A 16 16.49 3.02 8.98
C GLU A 16 17.49 4.15 9.28
N GLU A 17 18.24 4.02 10.38
CA GLU A 17 19.29 4.96 10.76
C GLU A 17 20.39 5.08 9.70
N ARG A 18 20.81 3.96 9.09
CA ARG A 18 21.82 3.95 8.03
C ARG A 18 21.36 4.69 6.77
N TRP A 19 20.06 4.72 6.52
CA TRP A 19 19.46 5.39 5.37
C TRP A 19 19.02 6.84 5.66
N ALA A 20 19.31 7.37 6.85
CA ALA A 20 18.92 8.73 7.23
C ALA A 20 19.48 9.81 6.27
N GLU A 21 20.73 9.67 5.81
CA GLU A 21 21.31 10.61 4.84
C GLU A 21 20.63 10.50 3.46
N PHE A 22 20.30 9.29 3.02
CA PHE A 22 19.53 9.08 1.80
C PHE A 22 18.17 9.77 1.89
N ARG A 23 17.45 9.57 3.01
CA ARG A 23 16.17 10.23 3.28
C ARG A 23 16.29 11.75 3.22
N ARG A 24 17.35 12.34 3.79
CA ARG A 24 17.58 13.79 3.76
C ARG A 24 17.84 14.31 2.34
N ALA A 25 18.48 13.52 1.49
CA ALA A 25 18.74 13.86 0.10
C ALA A 25 17.48 13.76 -0.79
N LEU A 26 16.43 13.05 -0.36
CA LEU A 26 15.17 12.98 -1.10
C LEU A 26 14.47 14.34 -1.19
N ARG A 27 13.75 14.55 -2.30
CA ARG A 27 12.84 15.68 -2.44
C ARG A 27 11.81 15.65 -1.31
N ARG A 28 11.39 16.82 -0.84
CA ARG A 28 10.40 16.95 0.25
C ARG A 28 9.13 16.11 0.04
N ARG A 29 8.67 15.99 -1.22
CA ARG A 29 7.49 15.19 -1.58
C ARG A 29 7.67 13.68 -1.41
N ASP A 30 8.92 13.20 -1.39
CA ASP A 30 9.26 11.77 -1.38
C ASP A 30 9.68 11.29 0.02
N GLN A 31 10.01 12.21 0.94
CA GLN A 31 10.33 11.86 2.34
C GLN A 31 9.19 11.13 3.06
N PRO A 32 7.91 11.57 2.97
CA PRO A 32 6.82 10.84 3.61
C PRO A 32 6.62 9.43 3.02
N ARG A 33 6.85 9.26 1.71
CA ARG A 33 6.80 7.94 1.05
C ARG A 33 7.89 7.03 1.57
N PHE A 34 9.11 7.55 1.74
CA PHE A 34 10.22 6.81 2.32
C PHE A 34 9.90 6.36 3.74
N ASP A 35 9.35 7.24 4.59
CA ASP A 35 8.97 6.90 5.96
C ASP A 35 7.93 5.77 5.98
N GLN A 36 6.95 5.83 5.07
CA GLN A 36 5.93 4.78 4.91
C GLN A 36 6.51 3.40 4.57
N LEU A 37 7.62 3.32 3.83
CA LEU A 37 8.26 2.03 3.51
C LEU A 37 8.73 1.31 4.79
N PHE A 38 9.24 2.07 5.76
CA PHE A 38 9.66 1.49 7.03
C PHE A 38 8.48 1.10 7.93
N GLU A 39 7.32 1.74 7.79
CA GLU A 39 6.09 1.28 8.44
C GLU A 39 5.64 -0.08 7.87
N TYR A 40 5.60 -0.24 6.54
CA TYR A 40 5.30 -1.54 5.92
C TYR A 40 6.25 -2.65 6.38
N ALA A 41 7.55 -2.34 6.44
CA ALA A 41 8.53 -3.30 6.93
C ALA A 41 8.31 -3.70 8.41
N ARG A 42 7.68 -2.85 9.22
CA ARG A 42 7.36 -3.15 10.63
C ARG A 42 6.07 -3.95 10.78
N GLU A 43 5.08 -3.75 9.91
CA GLU A 43 3.82 -4.50 9.93
C GLU A 43 4.05 -6.02 9.79
N HIS A 44 5.09 -6.41 9.05
CA HIS A 44 5.50 -7.79 8.83
C HIS A 44 6.69 -8.25 9.71
N ALA A 45 7.00 -7.50 10.77
CA ALA A 45 8.14 -7.79 11.64
C ALA A 45 8.04 -9.15 12.35
N ASP A 46 6.81 -9.59 12.66
CA ASP A 46 6.57 -10.84 13.38
C ASP A 46 6.76 -12.07 12.46
N ALA A 47 6.41 -11.94 11.17
CA ALA A 47 6.71 -12.95 10.15
C ALA A 47 8.22 -12.99 9.82
N SER A 48 8.85 -11.82 9.76
CA SER A 48 10.28 -11.66 9.43
C SER A 48 11.21 -12.15 10.54
N GLY A 49 10.76 -12.11 11.80
CA GLY A 49 11.52 -12.57 12.97
C GLY A 49 11.68 -14.09 13.10
N LEU A 50 10.91 -14.88 12.35
CA LEU A 50 11.00 -16.36 12.32
C LEU A 50 12.23 -16.85 11.57
N LEU A 51 12.72 -16.03 10.65
CA LEU A 51 13.85 -16.35 9.80
C LEU A 51 15.05 -15.59 10.38
N ASN A 52 16.03 -16.34 10.91
CA ASN A 52 17.29 -15.82 11.44
C ASN A 52 18.18 -15.29 10.30
N HIS A 53 17.66 -14.31 9.55
CA HIS A 53 18.28 -13.81 8.33
C HIS A 53 19.58 -13.11 8.66
N GLN A 54 20.65 -13.52 7.97
CA GLN A 54 21.90 -12.78 7.98
C GLN A 54 21.75 -11.38 7.35
N ASN A 55 20.70 -11.17 6.54
CA ASN A 55 20.40 -9.89 5.93
C ASN A 55 18.94 -9.44 6.24
N PRO A 56 18.74 -8.58 7.24
CA PRO A 56 17.43 -8.05 7.62
C PRO A 56 16.80 -7.12 6.57
N LEU A 57 17.54 -6.70 5.54
CA LEU A 57 17.00 -5.90 4.45
C LEU A 57 16.07 -6.71 3.54
N LEU A 58 16.34 -8.00 3.31
CA LEU A 58 15.52 -8.81 2.40
C LEU A 58 14.07 -8.96 2.90
N PRO A 59 13.81 -9.33 4.17
CA PRO A 59 12.45 -9.38 4.69
C PRO A 59 11.76 -8.01 4.66
N ALA A 60 12.49 -6.92 4.92
CA ALA A 60 11.94 -5.58 4.85
C ALA A 60 11.46 -5.24 3.43
N LEU A 61 12.23 -5.61 2.40
CA LEU A 61 11.83 -5.42 1.01
C LEU A 61 10.60 -6.25 0.62
N PHE A 62 10.53 -7.51 1.04
CA PHE A 62 9.31 -8.33 0.81
C PHE A 62 8.09 -7.75 1.50
N SER A 63 8.26 -7.23 2.71
CA SER A 63 7.17 -6.61 3.46
C SER A 63 6.66 -5.35 2.76
N ILE A 64 7.59 -4.52 2.25
CA ILE A 64 7.26 -3.34 1.45
C ILE A 64 6.51 -3.73 0.17
N ASP A 65 6.97 -4.77 -0.53
CA ASP A 65 6.38 -5.25 -1.77
C ASP A 65 4.95 -5.76 -1.55
N LEU A 66 4.72 -6.57 -0.51
CA LEU A 66 3.39 -7.07 -0.16
C LEU A 66 2.39 -5.95 0.16
N GLU A 67 2.80 -4.95 0.94
CA GLU A 67 1.94 -3.81 1.26
C GLU A 67 1.67 -2.91 0.04
N GLN A 68 2.60 -2.87 -0.92
CA GLN A 68 2.40 -2.16 -2.17
C GLN A 68 1.42 -2.90 -3.09
N GLU A 69 1.55 -4.21 -3.23
CA GLU A 69 0.60 -5.05 -3.99
C GLU A 69 -0.82 -4.95 -3.41
N ALA A 70 -0.98 -5.04 -2.09
CA ALA A 70 -2.29 -4.89 -1.45
C ALA A 70 -2.92 -3.51 -1.71
N LYS A 71 -2.11 -2.45 -1.78
CA LYS A 71 -2.61 -1.09 -2.11
C LYS A 71 -2.95 -0.93 -3.58
N LEU A 72 -2.22 -1.60 -4.47
CA LEU A 72 -2.56 -1.62 -5.89
C LEU A 72 -3.91 -2.31 -6.09
N GLU A 73 -4.13 -3.46 -5.46
CA GLU A 73 -5.40 -4.18 -5.49
C GLU A 73 -6.58 -3.32 -4.99
N ASP A 74 -6.45 -2.66 -3.82
CA ASP A 74 -7.48 -1.72 -3.32
C ASP A 74 -7.79 -0.60 -4.32
N HIS A 75 -6.75 -0.06 -4.97
CA HIS A 75 -6.92 1.02 -5.93
C HIS A 75 -7.59 0.55 -7.22
N GLU A 76 -7.24 -0.63 -7.72
CA GLU A 76 -7.87 -1.26 -8.87
C GLU A 76 -9.35 -1.54 -8.60
N GLU A 77 -9.69 -2.15 -7.46
CA GLU A 77 -11.08 -2.42 -7.07
C GLU A 77 -11.91 -1.13 -6.96
N ARG A 78 -11.33 -0.07 -6.40
CA ARG A 78 -11.99 1.24 -6.27
C ARG A 78 -12.20 1.91 -7.61
N LEU A 79 -11.24 1.80 -8.54
CA LEU A 79 -11.38 2.30 -9.90
C LEU A 79 -12.51 1.56 -10.62
N GLU A 80 -12.53 0.23 -10.57
CA GLU A 80 -13.60 -0.57 -11.17
C GLU A 80 -14.98 -0.23 -10.59
N ALA A 81 -15.08 0.00 -9.28
CA ALA A 81 -16.32 0.41 -8.63
C ALA A 81 -16.79 1.81 -9.09
N LEU A 82 -15.87 2.76 -9.26
CA LEU A 82 -16.18 4.10 -9.76
C LEU A 82 -16.59 4.08 -11.23
N GLU A 83 -15.89 3.31 -12.06
CA GLU A 83 -16.20 3.13 -13.48
C GLU A 83 -17.58 2.51 -13.68
N ARG A 84 -17.93 1.47 -12.89
CA ARG A 84 -19.28 0.88 -12.92
C ARG A 84 -20.37 1.91 -12.60
N ARG A 85 -20.21 2.66 -11.51
CA ARG A 85 -21.17 3.70 -11.11
C ARG A 85 -21.35 4.78 -12.17
N LEU A 86 -20.26 5.19 -12.82
CA LEU A 86 -20.32 6.17 -13.89
C LEU A 86 -21.08 5.64 -15.11
N ASN A 87 -20.87 4.37 -15.47
CA ASN A 87 -21.59 3.73 -16.57
C ASN A 87 -23.09 3.56 -16.29
N GLU A 88 -23.45 3.19 -15.05
CA GLU A 88 -24.85 3.09 -14.61
C GLU A 88 -25.55 4.45 -14.71
N GLN A 89 -24.92 5.53 -14.20
CA GLN A 89 -25.45 6.89 -14.29
C GLN A 89 -25.58 7.38 -15.74
N SER A 90 -24.61 7.06 -16.59
CA SER A 90 -24.63 7.42 -18.01
C SER A 90 -25.72 6.68 -18.79
N THR A 91 -26.14 5.50 -18.31
CA THR A 91 -27.23 4.72 -18.91
C THR A 91 -28.58 5.27 -18.48
N ASP A 92 -28.74 5.62 -17.20
CA ASP A 92 -29.97 6.24 -16.68
C ASP A 92 -30.24 7.62 -17.32
N GLU A 93 -29.19 8.40 -17.63
CA GLU A 93 -29.32 9.68 -18.35
C GLU A 93 -29.70 9.51 -19.84
N GLN A 94 -29.49 8.33 -20.44
CA GLN A 94 -29.81 8.04 -21.85
C GLN A 94 -31.23 7.51 -22.07
N PHE A 95 -31.89 7.00 -21.02
CA PHE A 95 -33.27 6.50 -21.08
C PHE A 95 -34.29 7.23 -20.17
N PRO A 96 -34.39 8.59 -20.12
CA PRO A 96 -35.35 9.22 -19.22
C PRO A 96 -36.82 9.18 -19.69
N ASP A 97 -37.13 8.92 -20.98
CA ASP A 97 -38.43 9.31 -21.56
C ASP A 97 -39.10 8.33 -22.57
N GLU A 98 -38.72 7.05 -22.65
CA GLU A 98 -39.43 6.11 -23.55
C GLU A 98 -40.77 5.58 -23.00
N GLU A 99 -41.07 5.72 -21.71
CA GLU A 99 -42.36 5.26 -21.12
C GLU A 99 -43.52 6.28 -21.21
N ALA A 100 -43.27 7.52 -21.66
CA ALA A 100 -44.33 8.55 -21.71
C ALA A 100 -45.17 8.55 -23.01
N SER A 101 -44.98 7.57 -23.91
CA SER A 101 -45.65 7.53 -25.21
C SER A 101 -46.50 6.26 -25.42
N GLU A 102 -47.42 5.97 -24.50
CA GLU A 102 -48.67 5.27 -24.89
C GLU A 102 -49.77 6.34 -25.08
N PRO A 103 -50.16 6.68 -26.32
CA PRO A 103 -51.42 7.38 -26.52
C PRO A 103 -52.55 6.36 -26.36
N PRO A 104 -53.66 6.70 -25.68
CA PRO A 104 -54.80 5.79 -25.58
C PRO A 104 -55.61 5.78 -26.89
N GLU A 105 -56.22 4.62 -27.10
CA GLU A 105 -57.24 4.18 -28.09
C GLU A 105 -56.76 3.67 -29.45
#